data_AF-A0A9D5IPH4-F1
#
_entry.id   AF-A0A9D5IPH4-F1
#
_cell.length_a   1.000
_cell.length_b   1.000
_cell.length_c   1.000
_cell.angle_alpha   90.00
_cell.angle_beta   90.00
_cell.angle_gamma   90.00
#
_symmetry.space_group_name_H-M   'P 1'
#
loop_
_entity.id
_entity.type
_entity.pdbx_description
1 polymer ?
#
loop_
_entity_poly.entity_id
_entity_poly.type
_entity_poly.pdbx_seq_one_letter_code
_entity_poly.pdbx_strand_id
1 'polypeptide(L)'
;MTRPVLGTLQTGPTWRFLMYKNLLVALDDTPLGMTTVTRAVEFARALDARITFFHAAPDLTATGEGAMLYSLDERAFADESNMPRHAVLLKAATAAKIGGVVCTTDASVSDHPAQAILDAAHRHACDLLFVSSHGRLPGLRGWLHGSVTHRLLQIADLPVHVASIESNDQEADANRALAIVAGEHRSIASVLGGLQQLDRAGRANGKAPDVALMHQMVQYLRQFPAKLHHPKEETFIFRLLRQHTDEYNAVLDELERQHTLENALIDVLSDALFRQENGQADAPTAINSAVQRLSGAIWEHMSLEETVIFPAARRHLTHAEWSTVYQAFSAHQDPLLTHSYEMPMNQLFARIATVLQQGTSKPSTG
;
A
#
# COMPACT_ATOMS: atom_id res chain seq x y z
N MET A 1 -28.99 17.60 -75.87
CA MET A 1 -27.75 17.68 -75.07
C MET A 1 -28.13 18.34 -73.75
N THR A 2 -27.98 17.80 -72.55
CA THR A 2 -27.49 16.51 -72.06
C THR A 2 -27.91 16.48 -70.58
N ARG A 3 -28.60 15.41 -70.16
CA ARG A 3 -28.87 15.07 -68.76
C ARG A 3 -27.77 14.10 -68.27
N PRO A 4 -27.66 13.82 -66.95
CA PRO A 4 -26.48 14.03 -66.12
C PRO A 4 -25.55 12.80 -66.03
N VAL A 5 -24.31 13.03 -65.57
CA VAL A 5 -23.45 11.96 -65.04
C VAL A 5 -23.25 12.24 -63.55
N LEU A 6 -24.04 11.55 -62.72
CA LEU A 6 -23.76 11.38 -61.30
C LEU A 6 -22.54 10.45 -61.20
N GLY A 7 -21.39 11.01 -60.84
CA GLY A 7 -20.22 10.24 -60.48
C GLY A 7 -20.51 9.44 -59.21
N THR A 8 -20.54 8.12 -59.34
CA THR A 8 -20.48 7.17 -58.24
C THR A 8 -19.24 7.46 -57.39
N LEU A 9 -19.46 7.87 -56.13
CA LEU A 9 -18.43 7.85 -55.10
C LEU A 9 -17.99 6.39 -54.91
N GLN A 10 -16.80 6.08 -55.42
CA GLN A 10 -16.09 4.85 -55.09
C GLN A 10 -15.87 4.84 -53.58
N THR A 11 -16.60 3.96 -52.89
CA THR A 11 -16.32 3.60 -51.50
C THR A 11 -14.93 2.97 -51.47
N GLY A 12 -13.96 3.71 -50.93
CA GLY A 12 -12.64 3.15 -50.58
C GLY A 12 -12.78 1.98 -49.61
N PRO A 13 -11.69 1.21 -49.39
CA PRO A 13 -11.72 0.04 -48.52
C PRO A 13 -12.26 0.45 -47.14
N THR A 14 -13.33 -0.21 -46.70
CA THR A 14 -13.81 -0.12 -45.33
C THR A 14 -12.69 -0.61 -44.43
N TRP A 15 -11.96 0.31 -43.83
CA TRP A 15 -11.15 0.03 -42.65
C TRP A 15 -12.14 -0.46 -41.59
N ARG A 16 -12.37 -1.78 -41.52
CA ARG A 16 -12.87 -2.40 -40.28
C ARG A 16 -11.81 -2.05 -39.25
N PHE A 17 -12.01 -0.95 -38.52
CA PHE A 17 -11.21 -0.64 -37.36
C PHE A 17 -11.26 -1.88 -36.47
N LEU A 18 -10.14 -2.59 -36.38
CA LEU A 18 -9.94 -3.64 -35.38
C LEU A 18 -9.99 -2.92 -34.03
N MET A 19 -11.18 -2.79 -33.46
CA MET A 19 -11.35 -2.28 -32.10
C MET A 19 -10.97 -3.40 -31.13
N TYR A 20 -10.19 -3.09 -30.11
CA TYR A 20 -9.90 -4.00 -29.01
C TYR A 20 -11.21 -4.47 -28.36
N LYS A 21 -11.36 -5.77 -28.16
CA LYS A 21 -12.56 -6.40 -27.61
C LYS A 21 -12.33 -7.08 -26.28
N ASN A 22 -11.09 -7.38 -25.93
CA ASN A 22 -10.78 -8.10 -24.70
C ASN A 22 -9.47 -7.62 -24.08
N LEU A 23 -9.59 -6.86 -23.01
CA LEU A 23 -8.46 -6.26 -22.33
C LEU A 23 -7.98 -7.17 -21.22
N LEU A 24 -6.67 -7.31 -21.04
CA LEU A 24 -6.10 -7.79 -19.78
C LEU A 24 -5.60 -6.59 -18.99
N VAL A 25 -6.13 -6.38 -17.79
CA VAL A 25 -5.73 -5.30 -16.88
C VAL A 25 -4.86 -5.90 -15.78
N ALA A 26 -3.57 -5.59 -15.80
CA ALA A 26 -2.64 -6.04 -14.77
C ALA A 26 -2.76 -5.17 -13.51
N LEU A 27 -3.01 -5.80 -12.37
CA LEU A 27 -3.16 -5.16 -11.06
C LEU A 27 -1.97 -5.49 -10.16
N ASP A 28 -1.48 -4.48 -9.47
CA ASP A 28 -0.52 -4.61 -8.37
C ASP A 28 -1.22 -4.45 -7.01
N ASP A 29 -0.53 -4.78 -5.92
CA ASP A 29 -1.02 -4.58 -4.55
C ASP A 29 -0.92 -3.11 -4.09
N THR A 30 -0.63 -2.18 -5.01
CA THR A 30 -0.45 -0.77 -4.64
C THR A 30 -1.79 -0.05 -4.55
N PRO A 31 -1.90 1.02 -3.75
CA PRO A 31 -3.09 1.88 -3.70
C PRO A 31 -3.50 2.46 -5.07
N LEU A 32 -2.55 2.54 -6.01
CA LEU A 32 -2.76 3.02 -7.37
C LEU A 32 -3.52 2.03 -8.25
N GLY A 33 -3.61 0.76 -7.85
CA GLY A 33 -4.35 -0.28 -8.57
C GLY A 33 -5.82 0.10 -8.79
N MET A 34 -6.47 0.80 -7.84
CA MET A 34 -7.85 1.24 -8.01
C MET A 34 -8.02 2.35 -9.05
N THR A 35 -7.05 3.26 -9.19
CA THR A 35 -7.06 4.27 -10.26
C THR A 35 -6.91 3.61 -11.62
N THR A 36 -6.06 2.58 -11.72
CA THR A 36 -5.92 1.77 -12.93
C THR A 36 -7.22 1.04 -13.27
N VAL A 37 -7.89 0.44 -12.28
CA VAL A 37 -9.22 -0.18 -12.45
C VAL A 37 -10.23 0.81 -13.02
N THR A 38 -10.38 2.00 -12.41
CA THR A 38 -11.35 3.01 -12.85
C THR A 38 -11.12 3.41 -14.31
N ARG A 39 -9.88 3.73 -14.67
CA ARG A 39 -9.55 4.12 -16.05
C ARG A 39 -9.73 2.98 -17.04
N ALA A 40 -9.37 1.76 -16.67
CA ALA A 40 -9.57 0.59 -17.52
C ALA A 40 -11.05 0.31 -17.78
N VAL A 41 -11.91 0.47 -16.76
CA VAL A 41 -13.38 0.33 -16.88
C VAL A 41 -13.94 1.41 -17.80
N GLU A 42 -13.54 2.67 -17.63
CA GLU A 42 -13.98 3.76 -18.53
C GLU A 42 -13.55 3.52 -19.98
N PHE A 43 -12.31 3.09 -20.17
CA PHE A 43 -11.74 2.80 -21.48
C PHE A 43 -12.44 1.61 -22.15
N ALA A 44 -12.64 0.50 -21.44
CA ALA A 44 -13.35 -0.66 -21.97
C ALA A 44 -14.81 -0.34 -22.31
N ARG A 45 -15.49 0.47 -21.48
CA ARG A 45 -16.85 0.94 -21.76
C ARG A 45 -16.94 1.74 -23.05
N ALA A 46 -15.96 2.63 -23.31
CA ALA A 46 -15.93 3.42 -24.54
C ALA A 46 -15.73 2.57 -25.80
N LEU A 47 -15.10 1.39 -25.67
CA LEU A 47 -14.82 0.46 -26.77
C LEU A 47 -15.85 -0.66 -26.93
N ASP A 48 -16.80 -0.77 -26.01
CA ASP A 48 -17.67 -1.95 -25.87
C ASP A 48 -16.84 -3.24 -25.81
N ALA A 49 -15.85 -3.24 -24.90
CA ALA A 49 -14.90 -4.31 -24.68
C ALA A 49 -15.10 -4.95 -23.30
N ARG A 50 -14.66 -6.20 -23.16
CA ARG A 50 -14.62 -6.90 -21.86
C ARG A 50 -13.24 -6.79 -21.21
N ILE A 51 -13.19 -7.01 -19.90
CA ILE A 51 -11.96 -6.95 -19.10
C ILE A 51 -11.66 -8.30 -18.44
N THR A 52 -10.41 -8.73 -18.47
CA THR A 52 -9.86 -9.72 -17.54
C THR A 52 -8.94 -8.99 -16.57
N PHE A 53 -9.30 -8.89 -15.30
CA PHE A 53 -8.40 -8.38 -14.26
C PHE A 53 -7.45 -9.49 -13.84
N PHE A 54 -6.15 -9.19 -13.86
CA PHE A 54 -5.12 -10.17 -13.56
C PHE A 54 -4.19 -9.65 -12.47
N HIS A 55 -3.88 -10.51 -11.49
CA HIS A 55 -2.92 -10.21 -10.44
C HIS A 55 -1.82 -11.28 -10.39
N ALA A 56 -0.57 -10.85 -10.59
CA ALA A 56 0.61 -11.70 -10.44
C ALA A 56 1.16 -11.52 -9.02
N ALA A 57 0.90 -12.50 -8.14
CA ALA A 57 1.45 -12.49 -6.79
C ALA A 57 2.90 -12.98 -6.82
N PRO A 58 3.81 -12.39 -6.03
CA PRO A 58 5.17 -12.90 -5.89
C PRO A 58 5.18 -14.30 -5.27
N ASP A 59 6.12 -15.15 -5.67
CA ASP A 59 6.30 -16.45 -5.02
C ASP A 59 7.01 -16.28 -3.68
N LEU A 60 6.20 -16.14 -2.62
CA LEU A 60 6.72 -16.03 -1.27
C LEU A 60 7.45 -17.32 -0.84
N THR A 61 7.22 -18.48 -1.48
CA THR A 61 7.93 -19.74 -1.17
C THR A 61 9.39 -19.73 -1.62
N ALA A 62 9.77 -18.85 -2.55
CA ALA A 62 11.15 -18.67 -3.00
C ALA A 62 11.99 -17.81 -2.04
N THR A 63 11.35 -17.17 -1.06
CA THR A 63 12.02 -16.43 0.01
C THR A 63 12.33 -17.37 1.18
N GLY A 64 13.48 -17.20 1.85
CA GLY A 64 13.92 -18.12 2.92
C GLY A 64 12.91 -18.26 4.08
N GLU A 65 12.03 -17.28 4.25
CA GLU A 65 11.00 -17.24 5.29
C GLU A 65 9.67 -17.85 4.82
N GLY A 66 9.23 -17.58 3.58
CA GLY A 66 8.05 -18.22 3.03
C GLY A 66 8.28 -19.68 2.63
N ALA A 67 9.52 -20.09 2.33
CA ALA A 67 9.91 -21.50 2.22
C ALA A 67 9.72 -22.26 3.55
N MET A 68 10.09 -21.61 4.67
CA MET A 68 9.91 -22.14 6.02
C MET A 68 8.43 -22.21 6.40
N LEU A 69 7.66 -21.15 6.13
CA LEU A 69 6.22 -21.11 6.42
C LEU A 69 5.44 -22.15 5.59
N TYR A 70 5.77 -22.31 4.30
CA TYR A 70 5.23 -23.36 3.43
C TYR A 70 5.57 -24.77 3.94
N SER A 71 6.79 -24.98 4.45
CA SER A 71 7.22 -26.27 5.00
C SER A 71 6.54 -26.62 6.32
N LEU A 72 6.08 -25.63 7.10
CA LEU A 72 5.43 -25.80 8.39
C LEU A 72 3.91 -25.99 8.27
N ASP A 73 3.25 -25.23 7.39
CA ASP A 73 1.80 -25.36 7.14
C ASP A 73 1.42 -24.81 5.74
N GLU A 74 1.36 -25.73 4.78
CA GLU A 74 1.01 -25.45 3.37
C GLU A 74 -0.38 -24.81 3.21
N ARG A 75 -1.35 -25.16 4.06
CA ARG A 75 -2.73 -24.66 3.95
C ARG A 75 -2.88 -23.25 4.49
N ALA A 76 -2.28 -22.95 5.63
CA ALA A 76 -2.30 -21.61 6.21
C ALA A 76 -1.57 -20.60 5.29
N PHE A 77 -0.44 -21.01 4.71
CA PHE A 77 0.30 -20.21 3.73
C PHE A 77 -0.53 -19.95 2.47
N ALA A 78 -1.23 -20.96 1.96
CA ALA A 78 -2.14 -20.80 0.82
C ALA A 78 -3.28 -19.81 1.14
N ASP A 79 -3.94 -19.92 2.29
CA ASP A 79 -5.06 -19.04 2.67
C ASP A 79 -4.62 -17.58 2.86
N GLU A 80 -3.49 -17.31 3.52
CA GLU A 80 -2.95 -15.95 3.68
C GLU A 80 -2.49 -15.35 2.35
N SER A 81 -1.80 -16.12 1.52
CA SER A 81 -1.37 -15.67 0.19
C SER A 81 -2.55 -15.49 -0.77
N ASN A 82 -3.69 -16.14 -0.50
CA ASN A 82 -4.91 -16.02 -1.30
C ASN A 82 -5.74 -14.78 -0.91
N MET A 83 -5.75 -14.36 0.37
CA MET A 83 -6.65 -13.32 0.90
C MET A 83 -6.47 -11.93 0.26
N PRO A 84 -5.26 -11.34 0.17
CA PRO A 84 -5.03 -10.05 -0.51
C PRO A 84 -5.39 -10.10 -2.00
N ARG A 85 -5.07 -11.21 -2.69
CA ARG A 85 -5.35 -11.40 -4.12
C ARG A 85 -6.85 -11.35 -4.40
N HIS A 86 -7.66 -11.97 -3.53
CA HIS A 86 -9.12 -11.94 -3.65
C HIS A 86 -9.68 -10.54 -3.40
N ALA A 87 -9.11 -9.77 -2.46
CA ALA A 87 -9.62 -8.45 -2.14
C ALA A 87 -9.45 -7.44 -3.28
N VAL A 88 -8.27 -7.40 -3.94
CA VAL A 88 -8.00 -6.49 -5.07
C VAL A 88 -8.86 -6.86 -6.27
N LEU A 89 -8.93 -8.15 -6.63
CA LEU A 89 -9.73 -8.63 -7.75
C LEU A 89 -11.24 -8.45 -7.51
N LEU A 90 -11.73 -8.66 -6.29
CA LEU A 90 -13.14 -8.45 -5.95
C LEU A 90 -13.54 -6.97 -6.08
N LYS A 91 -12.70 -6.05 -5.61
CA LYS A 91 -12.91 -4.61 -5.78
C LYS A 91 -12.94 -4.23 -7.26
N ALA A 92 -12.00 -4.75 -8.05
CA ALA A 92 -11.92 -4.51 -9.48
C ALA A 92 -13.16 -5.02 -10.23
N ALA A 93 -13.59 -6.26 -9.95
CA ALA A 93 -14.79 -6.85 -10.52
C ALA A 93 -16.06 -6.06 -10.14
N THR A 94 -16.13 -5.59 -8.90
CA THR A 94 -17.24 -4.74 -8.44
C THR A 94 -17.29 -3.42 -9.19
N ALA A 95 -16.14 -2.77 -9.39
CA ALA A 95 -16.04 -1.52 -10.15
C ALA A 95 -16.45 -1.70 -11.62
N ALA A 96 -16.01 -2.77 -12.28
CA ALA A 96 -16.43 -3.08 -13.64
C ALA A 96 -17.93 -3.35 -13.75
N LYS A 97 -18.50 -4.10 -12.80
CA LYS A 97 -19.94 -4.34 -12.73
C LYS A 97 -20.75 -3.05 -12.57
N ILE A 98 -20.31 -2.13 -11.71
CA ILE A 98 -20.93 -0.81 -11.54
C ILE A 98 -20.81 0.01 -12.84
N GLY A 99 -19.66 -0.07 -13.51
CA GLY A 99 -19.41 0.59 -14.80
C GLY A 99 -20.12 -0.03 -16.01
N GLY A 100 -20.84 -1.14 -15.82
CA GLY A 100 -21.54 -1.85 -16.90
C GLY A 100 -20.62 -2.61 -17.86
N VAL A 101 -19.40 -2.96 -17.43
CA VAL A 101 -18.40 -3.67 -18.23
C VAL A 101 -18.37 -5.15 -17.83
N VAL A 102 -18.42 -6.05 -18.81
CA VAL A 102 -18.27 -7.49 -18.58
C VAL A 102 -16.83 -7.77 -18.13
N CYS A 103 -16.66 -8.43 -16.99
CA CYS A 103 -15.34 -8.76 -16.48
C CYS A 103 -15.18 -10.20 -15.96
N THR A 104 -13.95 -10.69 -16.04
CA THR A 104 -13.45 -11.90 -15.37
C THR A 104 -12.22 -11.54 -14.53
N THR A 105 -11.84 -12.43 -13.61
CA THR A 105 -10.66 -12.27 -12.74
C THR A 105 -9.78 -13.52 -12.83
N ASP A 106 -8.47 -13.34 -12.87
CA ASP A 106 -7.48 -14.42 -12.85
C ASP A 106 -6.28 -14.00 -11.97
N ALA A 107 -5.58 -14.98 -11.39
CA ALA A 107 -4.38 -14.74 -10.61
C ALA A 107 -3.41 -15.89 -10.75
N SER A 108 -2.11 -15.59 -10.67
CA SER A 108 -1.07 -16.62 -10.59
C SER A 108 0.06 -16.19 -9.68
N VAL A 109 0.72 -17.16 -9.06
CA VAL A 109 2.00 -16.96 -8.37
C VAL A 109 3.13 -17.07 -9.40
N SER A 110 4.01 -16.07 -9.47
CA SER A 110 5.15 -16.08 -10.40
C SER A 110 6.23 -15.09 -10.02
N ASP A 111 7.49 -15.52 -10.07
CA ASP A 111 8.68 -14.66 -9.97
C ASP A 111 8.97 -13.89 -11.27
N HIS A 112 8.18 -14.13 -12.33
CA HIS A 112 8.32 -13.51 -13.63
C HIS A 112 7.00 -12.81 -14.03
N PRO A 113 6.63 -11.71 -13.36
CA PRO A 113 5.31 -11.08 -13.50
C PRO A 113 4.99 -10.64 -14.93
N ALA A 114 5.97 -10.13 -15.68
CA ALA A 114 5.75 -9.73 -17.08
C ALA A 114 5.39 -10.93 -17.98
N GLN A 115 6.03 -12.09 -17.75
CA GLN A 115 5.69 -13.30 -18.48
C GLN A 115 4.33 -13.83 -18.05
N ALA A 116 4.03 -13.84 -16.74
CA ALA A 116 2.74 -14.28 -16.23
C ALA A 116 1.57 -13.44 -16.75
N ILE A 117 1.74 -12.13 -16.87
CA ILE A 117 0.76 -11.21 -17.48
C ILE A 117 0.53 -11.56 -18.95
N LEU A 118 1.60 -11.81 -19.70
CA LEU A 118 1.50 -12.16 -21.12
C LEU A 118 0.82 -13.53 -21.33
N ASP A 119 1.24 -14.52 -20.54
CA ASP A 119 0.65 -15.86 -20.56
C ASP A 119 -0.84 -15.82 -20.22
N ALA A 120 -1.23 -15.05 -19.20
CA ALA A 120 -2.63 -14.83 -18.86
C ALA A 120 -3.39 -14.16 -20.01
N ALA A 121 -2.79 -13.19 -20.68
CA ALA A 121 -3.42 -12.49 -21.80
C ALA A 121 -3.69 -13.46 -22.96
N HIS A 122 -2.74 -14.36 -23.25
CA HIS A 122 -2.93 -15.42 -24.23
C HIS A 122 -4.00 -16.43 -23.80
N ARG A 123 -3.98 -16.89 -22.53
CA ARG A 123 -4.98 -17.83 -21.98
C ARG A 123 -6.40 -17.29 -22.11
N HIS A 124 -6.60 -15.99 -21.88
CA HIS A 124 -7.91 -15.36 -21.94
C HIS A 124 -8.25 -14.77 -23.32
N ALA A 125 -7.37 -14.97 -24.32
CA ALA A 125 -7.51 -14.40 -25.67
C ALA A 125 -7.72 -12.88 -25.65
N CYS A 126 -6.93 -12.18 -24.85
CA CYS A 126 -6.91 -10.72 -24.79
C CYS A 126 -6.17 -10.15 -25.99
N ASP A 127 -6.65 -9.00 -26.48
CA ASP A 127 -6.11 -8.29 -27.65
C ASP A 127 -5.48 -6.94 -27.29
N LEU A 128 -5.50 -6.56 -26.00
CA LEU A 128 -4.82 -5.40 -25.46
C LEU A 128 -4.36 -5.67 -24.02
N LEU A 129 -3.09 -5.37 -23.73
CA LEU A 129 -2.59 -5.28 -22.36
C LEU A 129 -2.81 -3.86 -21.85
N PHE A 130 -3.54 -3.71 -20.75
CA PHE A 130 -3.74 -2.44 -20.06
C PHE A 130 -2.93 -2.46 -18.77
N VAL A 131 -1.88 -1.63 -18.72
CA VAL A 131 -0.91 -1.62 -17.61
C VAL A 131 -0.70 -0.19 -17.12
N SER A 132 -0.36 -0.02 -15.85
CA SER A 132 0.02 1.28 -15.30
C SER A 132 1.50 1.58 -15.59
N SER A 133 1.89 2.85 -15.67
CA SER A 133 3.29 3.27 -15.87
C SER A 133 4.20 3.05 -14.64
N HIS A 134 3.75 2.31 -13.62
CA HIS A 134 4.32 2.14 -12.28
C HIS A 134 4.19 3.34 -11.33
N GLY A 135 3.81 3.01 -10.08
CA GLY A 135 4.01 3.81 -8.89
C GLY A 135 5.31 3.45 -8.17
N ARG A 136 6.43 3.99 -8.66
CA ARG A 136 7.65 4.22 -7.86
C ARG A 136 8.25 5.58 -8.26
N LEU A 137 8.51 6.37 -7.23
CA LEU A 137 9.06 7.74 -7.16
C LEU A 137 9.62 8.36 -8.47
N PRO A 138 9.10 9.53 -8.91
CA PRO A 138 9.74 10.35 -9.93
C PRO A 138 10.98 11.04 -9.36
N GLY A 139 12.16 10.75 -9.92
CA GLY A 139 13.43 11.41 -9.54
C GLY A 139 14.71 10.75 -10.08
N LEU A 140 14.66 9.46 -10.42
CA LEU A 140 15.78 8.75 -11.05
C LEU A 140 15.58 8.66 -12.57
N ARG A 141 15.85 9.77 -13.27
CA ARG A 141 16.30 9.69 -14.66
C ARG A 141 17.67 9.01 -14.67
N GLY A 142 17.72 7.69 -14.76
CA GLY A 142 19.02 7.02 -14.97
C GLY A 142 19.20 5.57 -14.54
N TRP A 143 18.18 4.84 -14.07
CA TRP A 143 18.32 3.40 -13.80
C TRP A 143 17.32 2.57 -14.60
N LEU A 144 17.73 2.23 -15.83
CA LEU A 144 17.07 1.32 -16.75
C LEU A 144 17.47 -0.13 -16.45
N HIS A 145 16.89 -0.76 -15.42
CA HIS A 145 16.85 -2.23 -15.31
C HIS A 145 15.56 -2.68 -14.59
N GLY A 146 14.50 -2.99 -15.36
CA GLY A 146 13.56 -4.07 -15.00
C GLY A 146 12.16 -3.75 -14.44
N SER A 147 11.46 -2.67 -14.80
CA SER A 147 10.02 -2.55 -14.42
C SER A 147 9.15 -3.52 -15.23
N VAL A 148 8.05 -4.01 -14.64
CA VAL A 148 7.16 -4.99 -15.30
C VAL A 148 6.60 -4.40 -16.61
N THR A 149 6.22 -3.12 -16.60
CA THR A 149 5.72 -2.40 -17.77
C THR A 149 6.82 -2.25 -18.82
N HIS A 150 8.04 -1.90 -18.44
CA HIS A 150 9.17 -1.83 -19.37
C HIS A 150 9.48 -3.19 -19.98
N ARG A 151 9.42 -4.27 -19.18
CA ARG A 151 9.62 -5.63 -19.69
C ARG A 151 8.51 -6.05 -20.63
N LEU A 152 7.24 -5.75 -20.32
CA LEU A 152 6.11 -6.00 -21.22
C LEU A 152 6.24 -5.25 -22.54
N LEU A 153 6.67 -3.99 -22.53
CA LEU A 153 6.96 -3.23 -23.75
C LEU A 153 8.07 -3.87 -24.62
N GLN A 154 8.94 -4.70 -24.02
CA GLN A 154 9.98 -5.43 -24.74
C GLN A 154 9.53 -6.81 -25.25
N ILE A 155 8.70 -7.53 -24.48
CA ILE A 155 8.39 -8.95 -24.74
C ILE A 155 6.98 -9.21 -25.27
N ALA A 156 6.04 -8.27 -25.11
CA ALA A 156 4.66 -8.48 -25.51
C ALA A 156 4.53 -8.50 -27.03
N ASP A 157 3.82 -9.51 -27.53
CA ASP A 157 3.35 -9.61 -28.92
C ASP A 157 1.95 -8.98 -29.11
N LEU A 158 1.34 -8.51 -28.03
CA LEU A 158 0.08 -7.77 -27.99
C LEU A 158 0.32 -6.26 -27.81
N PRO A 159 -0.56 -5.39 -28.33
CA PRO A 159 -0.54 -3.97 -28.02
C PRO A 159 -0.57 -3.72 -26.50
N VAL A 160 0.24 -2.76 -26.04
CA VAL A 160 0.34 -2.38 -24.63
C VAL A 160 -0.13 -0.94 -24.46
N HIS A 161 -1.26 -0.75 -23.80
CA HIS A 161 -1.72 0.56 -23.35
C HIS A 161 -1.15 0.85 -21.96
N VAL A 162 -0.24 1.81 -21.89
CA VAL A 162 0.32 2.28 -20.62
C VAL A 162 -0.50 3.47 -20.15
N ALA A 163 -1.37 3.24 -19.15
CA ALA A 163 -2.06 4.31 -18.48
C ALA A 163 -1.08 5.06 -17.58
N SER A 164 -0.70 6.28 -17.96
CA SER A 164 0.03 7.17 -17.07
C SER A 164 -0.91 7.63 -15.97
N ILE A 165 -0.59 7.27 -14.72
CA ILE A 165 -1.25 7.86 -13.55
C ILE A 165 -0.69 9.28 -13.30
N GLU A 166 0.31 9.69 -14.08
CA GLU A 166 0.98 10.97 -13.98
C GLU A 166 0.67 11.83 -15.21
N SER A 167 -0.10 12.92 -15.00
CA SER A 167 0.08 14.25 -15.61
C SER A 167 -1.21 15.08 -15.76
N ASN A 168 -2.41 14.53 -15.50
CA ASN A 168 -3.66 15.29 -15.68
C ASN A 168 -4.70 15.13 -14.56
N ASP A 169 -4.33 14.51 -13.44
CA ASP A 169 -5.22 14.38 -12.29
C ASP A 169 -4.85 15.44 -11.25
N GLN A 170 -5.74 16.41 -11.02
CA GLN A 170 -5.51 17.55 -10.12
C GLN A 170 -5.25 17.11 -8.67
N GLU A 171 -5.55 15.86 -8.32
CA GLU A 171 -5.33 15.30 -6.98
C GLU A 171 -4.18 14.28 -6.92
N ALA A 172 -3.43 14.08 -8.00
CA ALA A 172 -2.43 13.01 -8.09
C ALA A 172 -1.34 13.12 -7.01
N ASP A 173 -0.80 14.31 -6.79
CA ASP A 173 0.23 14.55 -5.77
C ASP A 173 -0.32 14.42 -4.36
N ALA A 174 -1.55 14.89 -4.12
CA ALA A 174 -2.22 14.73 -2.82
C ALA A 174 -2.41 13.24 -2.48
N ASN A 175 -2.95 12.46 -3.43
CA ASN A 175 -3.15 11.02 -3.25
C ASN A 175 -1.82 10.29 -3.03
N ARG A 176 -0.75 10.65 -3.74
CA ARG A 176 0.58 10.04 -3.55
C ARG A 176 1.20 10.40 -2.20
N ALA A 177 1.15 11.67 -1.80
CA ALA A 177 1.66 12.11 -0.51
C ALA A 177 0.94 11.41 0.64
N LEU A 178 -0.39 11.39 0.62
CA LEU A 178 -1.19 10.72 1.66
C LEU A 178 -1.02 9.20 1.65
N ALA A 179 -0.78 8.58 0.50
CA ALA A 179 -0.47 7.15 0.43
C ALA A 179 0.87 6.80 1.09
N ILE A 180 1.86 7.71 1.05
CA ILE A 180 3.14 7.54 1.76
C ILE A 180 2.86 7.51 3.27
N VAL A 181 2.21 8.55 3.80
CA VAL A 181 1.88 8.65 5.24
C VAL A 181 1.04 7.48 5.71
N ALA A 182 0.02 7.09 4.95
CA ALA A 182 -0.78 5.91 5.27
C ALA A 182 0.05 4.62 5.29
N GLY A 183 1.12 4.52 4.49
CA GLY A 183 2.09 3.43 4.56
C GLY A 183 2.88 3.43 5.85
N GLU A 184 3.31 4.60 6.29
CA GLU A 184 4.04 4.80 7.55
C GLU A 184 3.16 4.47 8.76
N HIS A 185 1.89 4.89 8.76
CA HIS A 185 0.90 4.49 9.77
C HIS A 185 0.71 2.98 9.84
N ARG A 186 0.69 2.28 8.71
CA ARG A 186 0.61 0.80 8.70
C ARG A 186 1.84 0.16 9.35
N SER A 187 3.03 0.71 9.13
CA SER A 187 4.25 0.25 9.80
C SER A 187 4.15 0.44 11.31
N ILE A 188 3.76 1.64 11.77
CA ILE A 188 3.54 1.96 13.19
C ILE A 188 2.49 1.04 13.82
N ALA A 189 1.33 0.88 13.17
CA ALA A 189 0.24 0.01 13.61
C ALA A 189 0.67 -1.45 13.75
N SER A 190 1.51 -1.95 12.83
CA SER A 190 2.05 -3.32 12.90
C SER A 190 2.92 -3.51 14.14
N VAL A 191 3.76 -2.53 14.45
CA VAL A 191 4.63 -2.54 15.64
C VAL A 191 3.81 -2.50 16.93
N LEU A 192 2.78 -1.64 16.99
CA LEU A 192 1.85 -1.59 18.12
C LEU A 192 1.09 -2.91 18.30
N GLY A 193 0.60 -3.51 17.21
CA GLY A 193 -0.04 -4.82 17.24
C GLY A 193 0.89 -5.89 17.80
N GLY A 194 2.17 -5.89 17.38
CA GLY A 194 3.20 -6.79 17.91
C GLY A 194 3.42 -6.61 19.42
N LEU A 195 3.56 -5.37 19.90
CA LEU A 195 3.69 -5.07 21.34
C LEU A 195 2.49 -5.58 22.15
N GLN A 196 1.28 -5.31 21.66
CA GLN A 196 0.05 -5.78 22.32
C GLN A 196 -0.04 -7.29 22.37
N GLN A 197 0.36 -7.98 21.30
CA GLN A 197 0.32 -9.43 21.23
C GLN A 197 1.37 -10.08 22.16
N LEU A 198 2.58 -9.53 22.23
CA LEU A 198 3.61 -9.98 23.17
C LEU A 198 3.18 -9.80 24.63
N ASP A 199 2.61 -8.64 24.98
CA ASP A 199 2.04 -8.40 26.31
C ASP A 199 0.94 -9.41 26.65
N ARG A 200 -0.02 -9.62 25.73
CA ARG A 200 -1.10 -10.60 25.92
C ARG A 200 -0.58 -12.02 26.10
N ALA A 201 0.35 -12.45 25.25
CA ALA A 201 0.92 -13.80 25.29
C ALA A 201 1.69 -14.06 26.59
N GLY A 202 2.46 -13.07 27.08
CA GLY A 202 3.18 -13.17 28.35
C GLY A 202 2.22 -13.36 29.53
N ARG A 203 1.12 -12.59 29.55
CA ARG A 203 0.09 -12.71 30.59
C ARG A 203 -0.69 -14.02 30.54
N ALA A 204 -1.03 -14.50 29.34
CA ALA A 204 -1.86 -15.70 29.17
C ALA A 204 -1.10 -16.99 29.51
N ASN A 205 0.18 -17.08 29.14
CA ASN A 205 0.97 -18.31 29.24
C ASN A 205 1.85 -18.38 30.48
N GLY A 206 1.88 -17.34 31.32
CA GLY A 206 2.80 -17.22 32.46
C GLY A 206 4.27 -17.22 32.06
N LYS A 207 4.58 -17.06 30.76
CA LYS A 207 5.93 -16.96 30.22
C LYS A 207 6.34 -15.49 30.19
N ALA A 208 7.63 -15.22 30.42
CA ALA A 208 8.16 -13.88 30.22
C ALA A 208 7.95 -13.46 28.75
N PRO A 209 7.51 -12.21 28.49
CA PRO A 209 7.42 -11.70 27.11
C PRO A 209 8.82 -11.67 26.47
N ASP A 210 8.88 -11.68 25.13
CA ASP A 210 10.15 -11.49 24.39
C ASP A 210 10.59 -10.02 24.53
N VAL A 211 11.19 -9.70 25.68
CA VAL A 211 11.63 -8.34 26.04
C VAL A 211 12.64 -7.81 25.04
N ALA A 212 13.50 -8.67 24.47
CA ALA A 212 14.46 -8.28 23.45
C ALA A 212 13.77 -7.78 22.18
N LEU A 213 12.70 -8.45 21.72
CA LEU A 213 11.89 -7.97 20.60
C LEU A 213 11.13 -6.69 20.97
N MET A 214 10.58 -6.59 22.18
CA MET A 214 9.89 -5.37 22.63
C MET A 214 10.83 -4.16 22.65
N HIS A 215 12.10 -4.31 23.04
CA HIS A 215 13.09 -3.24 22.94
C HIS A 215 13.34 -2.78 21.50
N GLN A 216 13.40 -3.70 20.53
CA GLN A 216 13.55 -3.34 19.12
C GLN A 216 12.32 -2.57 18.60
N MET A 217 11.11 -3.00 18.98
CA MET A 217 9.86 -2.30 18.67
C MET A 217 9.83 -0.88 19.27
N VAL A 218 10.20 -0.75 20.55
CA VAL A 218 10.30 0.55 21.26
C VAL A 218 11.32 1.46 20.59
N GLN A 219 12.47 0.93 20.18
CA GLN A 219 13.48 1.70 19.47
C GLN A 219 12.94 2.22 18.12
N TYR A 220 12.20 1.41 17.37
CA TYR A 220 11.56 1.86 16.14
C TYR A 220 10.57 2.99 16.41
N LEU A 221 9.65 2.82 17.37
CA LEU A 221 8.66 3.84 17.74
C LEU A 221 9.29 5.13 18.26
N ARG A 222 10.50 5.06 18.84
CA ARG A 222 11.25 6.25 19.27
C ARG A 222 11.91 6.99 18.10
N GLN A 223 12.42 6.24 17.12
CA GLN A 223 13.29 6.83 16.10
C GLN A 223 12.53 7.24 14.85
N PHE A 224 11.64 6.39 14.35
CA PHE A 224 10.99 6.62 13.07
C PHE A 224 9.97 7.78 13.14
N PRO A 225 9.00 7.79 14.08
CA PRO A 225 8.05 8.88 14.19
C PRO A 225 8.71 10.25 14.40
N ALA A 226 9.56 10.35 15.43
CA ALA A 226 10.15 11.62 15.85
C ALA A 226 11.18 12.20 14.85
N LYS A 227 11.91 11.38 14.09
CA LYS A 227 12.95 11.87 13.17
C LYS A 227 12.48 12.01 11.74
N LEU A 228 11.52 11.19 11.31
CA LEU A 228 11.11 11.11 9.92
C LEU A 228 9.65 11.48 9.73
N HIS A 229 8.72 10.88 10.47
CA HIS A 229 7.27 11.05 10.28
C HIS A 229 6.77 12.45 10.69
N HIS A 230 6.80 12.78 11.99
CA HIS A 230 6.23 14.02 12.53
C HIS A 230 6.85 15.29 11.90
N PRO A 231 8.18 15.39 11.69
CA PRO A 231 8.76 16.57 11.04
C PRO A 231 8.19 16.82 9.64
N LYS A 232 7.78 15.78 8.91
CA LYS A 232 7.16 15.92 7.59
C LYS A 232 5.76 16.51 7.71
N GLU A 233 4.93 15.96 8.59
CA GLU A 233 3.57 16.45 8.83
C GLU A 233 3.57 17.91 9.27
N GLU A 234 4.37 18.24 10.28
CA GLU A 234 4.46 19.58 10.83
C GLU A 234 4.93 20.60 9.77
N THR A 235 5.99 20.27 9.04
CA THR A 235 6.64 21.22 8.11
C THR A 235 5.84 21.44 6.83
N PHE A 236 5.21 20.39 6.31
CA PHE A 236 4.62 20.39 4.97
C PHE A 236 3.10 20.31 4.96
N ILE A 237 2.44 19.73 5.96
CA ILE A 237 0.96 19.72 6.03
C ILE A 237 0.47 20.76 7.03
N PHE A 238 0.87 20.67 8.29
CA PHE A 238 0.29 21.49 9.37
C PHE A 238 0.58 22.96 9.12
N ARG A 239 1.86 23.30 8.86
CA ARG A 239 2.26 24.68 8.54
C ARG A 239 1.49 25.25 7.35
N LEU A 240 1.30 24.49 6.27
CA LEU A 240 0.55 24.96 5.09
C LEU A 240 -0.93 25.12 5.41
N LEU A 241 -1.53 24.17 6.13
CA LEU A 241 -2.94 24.26 6.51
C LEU A 241 -3.23 25.51 7.36
N ARG A 242 -2.34 25.83 8.32
CA ARG A 242 -2.42 27.07 9.14
C ARG A 242 -2.30 28.35 8.31
N GLN A 243 -1.68 28.31 7.14
CA GLN A 243 -1.57 29.46 6.24
C GLN A 243 -2.88 29.72 5.47
N HIS A 244 -3.72 28.70 5.31
CA HIS A 244 -4.98 28.79 4.55
C HIS A 244 -6.23 28.95 5.42
N THR A 245 -6.21 28.47 6.66
CA THR A 245 -7.36 28.52 7.57
C THR A 245 -6.95 28.42 9.04
N ASP A 246 -7.72 29.04 9.94
CA ASP A 246 -7.59 28.92 11.39
C ASP A 246 -8.53 27.88 12.02
N GLU A 247 -9.49 27.35 11.25
CA GLU A 247 -10.54 26.41 11.68
C GLU A 247 -9.98 25.18 12.41
N TYR A 248 -8.80 24.70 12.02
CA TYR A 248 -8.18 23.47 12.54
C TYR A 248 -7.06 23.73 13.55
N ASN A 249 -6.78 24.98 13.93
CA ASN A 249 -5.65 25.31 14.80
C ASN A 249 -5.66 24.55 16.12
N ALA A 250 -6.82 24.42 16.77
CA ALA A 250 -6.94 23.69 18.03
C ALA A 250 -6.61 22.19 17.87
N VAL A 251 -6.95 21.58 16.72
CA VAL A 251 -6.63 20.18 16.43
C VAL A 251 -5.14 20.01 16.13
N LEU A 252 -4.55 20.95 15.38
CA LEU A 252 -3.12 20.96 15.09
C LEU A 252 -2.28 21.16 16.36
N ASP A 253 -2.69 22.08 17.24
CA ASP A 253 -2.03 22.29 18.55
C ASP A 253 -2.11 21.01 19.42
N GLU A 254 -3.22 20.30 19.37
CA GLU A 254 -3.39 19.01 20.07
C GLU A 254 -2.50 17.91 19.48
N LEU A 255 -2.38 17.81 18.16
CA LEU A 255 -1.48 16.84 17.51
C LEU A 255 -0.02 17.09 17.87
N GLU A 256 0.44 18.35 17.84
CA GLU A 256 1.79 18.73 18.27
C GLU A 256 2.04 18.38 19.76
N ARG A 257 1.01 18.53 20.61
CA ARG A 257 1.06 18.08 22.02
C ARG A 257 1.14 16.55 22.12
N GLN A 258 0.41 15.82 21.26
CA GLN A 258 0.43 14.37 21.21
C GLN A 258 1.81 13.83 20.80
N HIS A 259 2.51 14.44 19.85
CA HIS A 259 3.90 14.06 19.52
C HIS A 259 4.83 14.09 20.74
N THR A 260 4.64 15.06 21.64
CA THR A 260 5.41 15.14 22.89
C THR A 260 4.98 14.05 23.88
N LEU A 261 3.67 13.79 23.99
CA LEU A 261 3.11 12.77 24.88
C LEU A 261 3.56 11.36 24.48
N GLU A 262 3.58 11.04 23.19
CA GLU A 262 4.00 9.73 22.67
C GLU A 262 5.45 9.41 23.07
N ASN A 263 6.36 10.36 22.91
CA ASN A 263 7.75 10.22 23.36
C ASN A 263 7.85 9.91 24.85
N ALA A 264 7.07 10.60 25.69
CA ALA A 264 7.02 10.33 27.12
C ALA A 264 6.44 8.93 27.44
N LEU A 265 5.45 8.47 26.68
CA LEU A 265 4.86 7.13 26.85
C LEU A 265 5.82 6.01 26.40
N ILE A 266 6.64 6.26 25.38
CA ILE A 266 7.74 5.37 24.95
C ILE A 266 8.78 5.23 26.06
N ASP A 267 9.12 6.31 26.78
CA ASP A 267 10.03 6.27 27.92
C ASP A 267 9.43 5.45 29.08
N VAL A 268 8.15 5.64 29.38
CA VAL A 268 7.43 4.83 30.40
C VAL A 268 7.44 3.33 30.05
N LEU A 269 7.26 2.98 28.78
CA LEU A 269 7.34 1.57 28.34
C LEU A 269 8.78 1.04 28.45
N SER A 270 9.77 1.84 28.07
CA SER A 270 11.19 1.48 28.21
C SER A 270 11.56 1.18 29.67
N ASP A 271 11.11 2.01 30.60
CA ASP A 271 11.32 1.81 32.03
C ASP A 271 10.64 0.52 32.50
N ALA A 272 9.40 0.26 32.06
CA ALA A 272 8.68 -0.96 32.43
C ALA A 272 9.38 -2.25 31.93
N LEU A 273 9.97 -2.22 30.73
CA LEU A 273 10.78 -3.32 30.22
C LEU A 273 12.05 -3.51 31.05
N PHE A 274 12.73 -2.43 31.44
CA PHE A 274 13.89 -2.51 32.33
C PHE A 274 13.53 -3.14 33.69
N ARG A 275 12.35 -2.83 34.26
CA ARG A 275 11.87 -3.47 35.50
C ARG A 275 11.72 -4.98 35.35
N GLN A 276 11.25 -5.44 34.19
CA GLN A 276 11.08 -6.86 33.87
C GLN A 276 12.42 -7.58 33.80
N GLU A 277 13.43 -6.97 33.17
CA GLU A 277 14.79 -7.52 33.09
C GLU A 277 15.46 -7.65 34.47
N ASN A 278 15.09 -6.77 35.40
CA ASN A 278 15.58 -6.78 36.79
C ASN A 278 14.71 -7.63 37.73
N GLY A 279 13.71 -8.35 37.22
CA GLY A 279 12.86 -9.24 38.01
C GLY A 279 11.95 -8.55 39.02
N GLN A 280 11.58 -7.29 38.80
CA GLN A 280 10.66 -6.59 39.68
C GLN A 280 9.23 -7.16 39.58
N ALA A 281 8.58 -7.37 40.73
CA ALA A 281 7.29 -8.05 40.79
C ALA A 281 6.13 -7.28 40.12
N ASP A 282 6.21 -5.95 40.05
CA ASP A 282 5.21 -5.09 39.41
C ASP A 282 5.40 -4.96 37.89
N ALA A 283 6.51 -5.46 37.33
CA ALA A 283 6.87 -5.25 35.94
C ALA A 283 5.81 -5.71 34.92
N PRO A 284 5.15 -6.88 35.06
CA PRO A 284 4.09 -7.28 34.13
C PRO A 284 2.91 -6.30 34.09
N THR A 285 2.51 -5.77 35.24
CA THR A 285 1.44 -4.77 35.34
C THR A 285 1.88 -3.42 34.75
N ALA A 286 3.13 -3.03 35.00
CA ALA A 286 3.71 -1.81 34.44
C ALA A 286 3.80 -1.88 32.90
N ILE A 287 4.26 -3.00 32.35
CA ILE A 287 4.33 -3.23 30.89
C ILE A 287 2.94 -3.14 30.28
N ASN A 288 1.96 -3.86 30.85
CA ASN A 288 0.61 -3.85 30.32
C ASN A 288 0.01 -2.43 30.29
N SER A 289 0.12 -1.69 31.40
CA SER A 289 -0.36 -0.31 31.49
C SER A 289 0.33 0.61 30.47
N ALA A 290 1.66 0.48 30.32
CA ALA A 290 2.43 1.27 29.37
C ALA A 290 2.05 0.96 27.91
N VAL A 291 1.92 -0.33 27.53
CA VAL A 291 1.51 -0.75 26.19
C VAL A 291 0.11 -0.25 25.85
N GLN A 292 -0.85 -0.35 26.78
CA GLN A 292 -2.22 0.13 26.55
C GLN A 292 -2.28 1.64 26.37
N ARG A 293 -1.58 2.40 27.23
CA ARG A 293 -1.54 3.86 27.17
C ARG A 293 -0.86 4.36 25.89
N LEU A 294 0.29 3.79 25.54
CA LEU A 294 1.02 4.13 24.32
C LEU A 294 0.20 3.82 23.07
N SER A 295 -0.40 2.62 23.01
CA SER A 295 -1.25 2.25 21.87
C SER A 295 -2.44 3.18 21.73
N GLY A 296 -3.13 3.48 22.83
CA GLY A 296 -4.30 4.37 22.82
C GLY A 296 -3.94 5.76 22.30
N ALA A 297 -2.83 6.33 22.78
CA ALA A 297 -2.36 7.65 22.33
C ALA A 297 -2.05 7.68 20.83
N ILE A 298 -1.28 6.71 20.31
CA ILE A 298 -0.92 6.68 18.89
C ILE A 298 -2.14 6.42 17.98
N TRP A 299 -3.09 5.57 18.40
CA TRP A 299 -4.32 5.36 17.63
C TRP A 299 -5.20 6.61 17.59
N GLU A 300 -5.33 7.33 18.71
CA GLU A 300 -6.06 8.60 18.77
C GLU A 300 -5.39 9.66 17.87
N HIS A 301 -4.05 9.72 17.92
CA HIS A 301 -3.24 10.59 17.09
C HIS A 301 -3.45 10.36 15.59
N MET A 302 -3.14 9.15 15.09
CA MET A 302 -3.33 8.80 13.67
C MET A 302 -4.79 8.98 13.22
N SER A 303 -5.76 8.75 14.11
CA SER A 303 -7.17 8.98 13.81
C SER A 303 -7.49 10.46 13.56
N LEU A 304 -6.96 11.37 14.37
CA LEU A 304 -7.15 12.81 14.17
C LEU A 304 -6.53 13.27 12.85
N GLU A 305 -5.34 12.77 12.53
CA GLU A 305 -4.69 13.09 11.26
C GLU A 305 -5.49 12.59 10.06
N GLU A 306 -5.84 11.30 10.03
CA GLU A 306 -6.50 10.66 8.89
C GLU A 306 -7.94 11.13 8.68
N THR A 307 -8.67 11.43 9.76
CA THR A 307 -10.10 11.74 9.68
C THR A 307 -10.40 13.24 9.70
N VAL A 308 -9.48 14.07 10.21
CA VAL A 308 -9.68 15.52 10.33
C VAL A 308 -8.68 16.29 9.49
N ILE A 309 -7.38 16.11 9.75
CA ILE A 309 -6.35 16.98 9.17
C ILE A 309 -6.10 16.68 7.69
N PHE A 310 -5.95 15.44 7.26
CA PHE A 310 -5.71 15.12 5.85
C PHE A 310 -6.91 15.47 4.95
N PRO A 311 -8.17 15.23 5.35
CA PRO A 311 -9.33 15.75 4.61
C PRO A 311 -9.40 17.28 4.58
N ALA A 312 -9.02 17.98 5.65
CA ALA A 312 -8.91 19.43 5.64
C ALA A 312 -7.80 19.90 4.70
N ALA A 313 -6.62 19.28 4.75
CA ALA A 313 -5.50 19.59 3.87
C ALA A 313 -5.89 19.45 2.39
N ARG A 314 -6.64 18.39 2.03
CA ARG A 314 -7.12 18.20 0.65
C ARG A 314 -8.02 19.33 0.18
N ARG A 315 -8.84 19.89 1.07
CA ARG A 315 -9.77 20.99 0.74
C ARG A 315 -9.07 22.34 0.61
N HIS A 316 -8.03 22.59 1.40
CA HIS A 316 -7.43 23.91 1.53
C HIS A 316 -6.12 24.09 0.75
N LEU A 317 -5.30 23.05 0.61
CA LEU A 317 -4.01 23.17 -0.08
C LEU A 317 -4.20 23.18 -1.60
N THR A 318 -3.40 24.00 -2.27
CA THR A 318 -3.35 24.09 -3.72
C THR A 318 -2.59 22.92 -4.35
N HIS A 319 -2.76 22.70 -5.66
CA HIS A 319 -2.00 21.69 -6.39
C HIS A 319 -0.48 21.91 -6.30
N ALA A 320 -0.01 23.16 -6.37
CA ALA A 320 1.42 23.46 -6.29
C ALA A 320 2.01 23.13 -4.91
N GLU A 321 1.23 23.36 -3.86
CA GLU A 321 1.59 22.98 -2.50
C GLU A 321 1.62 21.46 -2.34
N TRP A 322 0.60 20.74 -2.85
CA TRP A 322 0.61 19.28 -2.87
C TRP A 322 1.78 18.68 -3.63
N SER A 323 2.20 19.28 -4.74
CA SER A 323 3.43 18.88 -5.44
C SER A 323 4.67 19.06 -4.56
N THR A 324 4.72 20.11 -3.73
CA THR A 324 5.83 20.37 -2.81
C THR A 324 5.82 19.36 -1.66
N VAL A 325 4.65 19.10 -1.06
CA VAL A 325 4.44 18.07 -0.04
C VAL A 325 4.89 16.71 -0.56
N TYR A 326 4.43 16.32 -1.74
CA TYR A 326 4.75 15.02 -2.33
C TYR A 326 6.26 14.85 -2.54
N GLN A 327 6.94 15.86 -3.08
CA GLN A 327 8.40 15.82 -3.25
C GLN A 327 9.13 15.67 -1.91
N ALA A 328 8.71 16.42 -0.89
CA ALA A 328 9.29 16.34 0.44
C ALA A 328 9.10 14.98 1.10
N PHE A 329 7.87 14.43 1.03
CA PHE A 329 7.53 13.13 1.61
C PHE A 329 8.25 11.99 0.89
N SER A 330 8.37 12.09 -0.43
CA SER A 330 9.10 11.13 -1.27
C SER A 330 10.59 11.07 -0.97
N ALA A 331 11.21 12.20 -0.57
CA ALA A 331 12.63 12.26 -0.25
C ALA A 331 12.97 11.69 1.14
N HIS A 332 11.99 11.56 2.03
CA HIS A 332 12.17 11.18 3.44
C HIS A 332 11.19 10.08 3.88
N GLN A 333 11.01 9.08 3.00
CA GLN A 333 10.15 7.92 3.28
C GLN A 333 10.73 7.05 4.40
N ASP A 334 9.86 6.24 5.00
CA ASP A 334 10.27 5.11 5.83
C ASP A 334 11.35 4.28 5.11
N PRO A 335 12.51 4.01 5.74
CA PRO A 335 13.56 3.13 5.23
C PRO A 335 13.06 1.74 4.81
N LEU A 336 11.87 1.31 5.26
CA LEU A 336 11.19 0.08 4.85
C LEU A 336 10.49 0.20 3.48
N LEU A 337 10.06 1.40 3.11
CA LEU A 337 9.40 1.69 1.82
C LEU A 337 10.43 2.02 0.73
N THR A 338 11.64 2.44 1.12
CA THR A 338 12.79 2.59 0.22
C THR A 338 13.59 1.29 0.17
N HIS A 339 13.98 0.79 -1.00
CA HIS A 339 14.83 -0.41 -1.13
C HIS A 339 16.29 -0.17 -0.65
N SER A 340 16.51 0.76 0.28
CA SER A 340 17.79 0.98 0.96
C SER A 340 17.88 0.03 2.16
N TYR A 341 18.48 -1.12 1.91
CA TYR A 341 18.82 -2.15 2.90
C TYR A 341 19.49 -1.57 4.15
N GLU A 342 18.74 -1.48 5.25
CA GLU A 342 19.29 -1.74 6.58
C GLU A 342 18.72 -3.09 7.04
N MET A 343 19.55 -4.14 6.89
CA MET A 343 19.27 -5.53 7.28
C MET A 343 18.56 -5.74 8.65
N PRO A 344 18.74 -4.90 9.69
CA PRO A 344 18.04 -5.06 10.97
C PRO A 344 16.52 -4.80 10.93
N MET A 345 16.03 -3.94 10.04
CA MET A 345 14.64 -3.47 10.07
C MET A 345 13.65 -4.43 9.41
N ASN A 346 14.03 -5.05 8.29
CA ASN A 346 13.23 -6.12 7.68
C ASN A 346 13.10 -7.33 8.62
N GLN A 347 14.18 -7.66 9.35
CA GLN A 347 14.18 -8.72 10.36
C GLN A 347 13.24 -8.41 11.52
N LEU A 348 13.18 -7.15 11.96
CA LEU A 348 12.21 -6.73 12.98
C LEU A 348 10.80 -7.04 12.49
N PHE A 349 10.36 -6.48 11.36
CA PHE A 349 8.99 -6.64 10.87
C PHE A 349 8.61 -8.09 10.54
N ALA A 350 9.55 -8.89 10.06
CA ALA A 350 9.33 -10.33 9.87
C ALA A 350 9.05 -11.07 11.19
N ARG A 351 9.79 -10.74 12.26
CA ARG A 351 9.52 -11.23 13.62
C ARG A 351 8.17 -10.73 14.13
N ILE A 352 7.79 -9.48 13.84
CA ILE A 352 6.48 -8.93 14.21
C ILE A 352 5.35 -9.69 13.51
N ALA A 353 5.47 -9.94 12.21
CA ALA A 353 4.48 -10.71 11.44
C ALA A 353 4.28 -12.11 12.03
N THR A 354 5.38 -12.78 12.37
CA THR A 354 5.34 -14.10 13.05
C THR A 354 4.56 -14.04 14.38
N VAL A 355 4.81 -13.01 15.19
CA VAL A 355 4.09 -12.81 16.47
C VAL A 355 2.60 -12.58 16.25
N LEU A 356 2.22 -11.79 15.25
CA LEU A 356 0.82 -11.49 14.94
C LEU A 356 0.05 -12.74 14.49
N GLN A 357 0.65 -13.61 13.69
CA GLN A 357 0.06 -14.88 13.24
C GLN A 357 -0.17 -15.88 14.40
N GLN A 358 0.72 -15.92 15.38
CA GLN A 358 0.57 -16.78 16.56
C GLN A 358 -0.61 -16.35 17.46
N GLY A 359 -1.11 -15.12 17.32
CA GLY A 359 -2.28 -14.63 18.06
C GLY A 359 -3.63 -14.94 17.41
N THR A 360 -3.66 -15.27 16.11
CA THR A 360 -4.89 -15.52 15.35
C THR A 360 -5.26 -17.01 15.28
N SER A 361 -4.33 -17.91 15.63
CA SER A 361 -4.58 -19.35 15.70
C SER A 361 -5.51 -19.67 16.88
N LYS A 362 -6.75 -20.10 16.57
CA LYS A 362 -7.70 -20.61 17.58
C LYS A 362 -7.05 -21.77 18.38
N PRO A 363 -7.29 -21.87 19.69
CA PRO A 363 -6.89 -23.06 20.42
C PRO A 363 -7.60 -24.26 19.81
N SER A 364 -6.84 -25.30 19.46
CA SER A 364 -7.41 -26.58 19.04
C SER A 364 -8.34 -27.05 20.15
N THR A 365 -9.62 -27.19 19.81
CA THR A 365 -10.58 -27.82 20.69
C THR A 365 -10.24 -29.30 20.71
N GLY A 366 -9.62 -29.73 21.80
CA GLY A 366 -9.41 -31.13 22.13
C GLY A 366 -10.68 -31.81 22.59
#